data_AF-A0A944DL32-F1
#
_entry.id   AF-A0A944DL32-F1
#
_cell.length_a   1.000
_cell.length_b   1.000
_cell.length_c   1.000
_cell.angle_alpha   90.00
_cell.angle_beta   90.00
_cell.angle_gamma   90.00
#
_symmetry.space_group_name_H-M   'P 1'
#
loop_
_entity.id
_entity.type
_entity.pdbx_description
1 polymer ?
#
loop_
_entity_poly.entity_id
_entity_poly.type
_entity_poly.pdbx_seq_one_letter_code
_entity_poly.pdbx_strand_id
1 'polypeptide(L)'
;MSQHNSRSTLGIVSLCLCTLLAAAAPTHAAEDDYRLGTQGGVLDDRVMYTIGGGSAVGSPSSLYRPSGLGVGGSWRANMMCGNMSLTNTLQNQLNGVTEGFQQIMGSIVQNATQAVMSLPALIIQRANPGLYELLSNGVMQGRIDFDRSKLTCQAMAEKMADKVGQAGWGELAKNQEMQGSLENTGGDAVAAVKNTETHNGNNGVSWVGGQKAGGSGQTPIRVTSDVVRAGYNLLHNRTVDDSTSISSNDCLGGAICQTWASPQEESEWAVRVLGESEVATCDSCETLRATAGSGLTPLIQETYSEHLKTLQGLLSGSLPPTPDNLAKASSSMLPVTRGVIEALRDDPAQDVLARRLASETALSSVLDKALLLLRTLLAGSHEPNIASAEPAQIALTKNIDALEREIRLLQTELQVRQMLATNTASLVLDRHTGGADASRTVEQGDPEPGRLNHADSRRK
;
A
#
# COMPACT_ATOMS: atom_id res chain seq x y z
N MET A 1 -62.29 34.36 54.04
CA MET A 1 -62.07 33.61 55.31
C MET A 1 -60.76 32.88 55.13
N SER A 2 -59.66 33.50 55.58
CA SER A 2 -59.01 33.23 56.89
C SER A 2 -58.27 31.88 56.81
N GLN A 3 -56.95 31.78 56.92
CA GLN A 3 -56.07 32.39 57.92
C GLN A 3 -54.60 32.18 57.46
N HIS A 4 -53.77 33.25 57.43
CA HIS A 4 -52.58 33.45 58.30
C HIS A 4 -51.33 32.68 57.88
N ASN A 5 -50.10 33.20 57.90
CA ASN A 5 -49.49 34.43 58.44
C ASN A 5 -48.06 34.45 57.81
N SER A 6 -47.42 35.51 57.32
CA SER A 6 -47.21 36.90 57.80
C SER A 6 -45.72 37.14 58.06
N ARG A 7 -45.13 38.10 57.32
CA ARG A 7 -44.14 39.12 57.75
C ARG A 7 -42.71 38.62 58.09
N SER A 8 -41.61 39.37 57.96
CA SER A 8 -41.40 40.82 57.85
C SER A 8 -39.92 41.16 57.54
N THR A 9 -39.70 42.21 56.74
CA THR A 9 -38.81 43.38 56.93
C THR A 9 -37.28 43.30 57.15
N LEU A 10 -36.60 44.12 56.32
CA LEU A 10 -35.50 45.08 56.59
C LEU A 10 -34.21 44.63 57.31
N GLY A 11 -33.08 45.09 56.76
CA GLY A 11 -31.96 45.53 57.60
C GLY A 11 -30.57 45.36 57.00
N ILE A 12 -30.08 46.41 56.36
CA ILE A 12 -28.67 46.64 55.98
C ILE A 12 -27.81 46.72 57.24
N VAL A 13 -26.74 45.91 57.38
CA VAL A 13 -25.51 46.29 58.10
C VAL A 13 -24.29 45.65 57.43
N SER A 14 -23.35 46.52 57.11
CA SER A 14 -22.02 46.32 56.55
C SER A 14 -21.09 45.53 57.48
N LEU A 15 -20.29 44.60 56.92
CA LEU A 15 -18.95 44.32 57.46
C LEU A 15 -18.02 43.85 56.33
N CYS A 16 -17.16 44.76 55.88
CA CYS A 16 -15.96 44.43 55.12
C CYS A 16 -15.07 43.48 55.93
N LEU A 17 -14.67 42.36 55.33
CA LEU A 17 -13.39 41.74 55.65
C LEU A 17 -12.78 41.11 54.39
N CYS A 18 -11.59 41.59 54.05
CA CYS A 18 -10.77 41.24 52.91
C CYS A 18 -10.58 39.72 52.76
N THR A 19 -10.91 39.19 51.58
CA THR A 19 -10.29 37.95 51.06
C THR A 19 -9.80 38.21 49.65
N LEU A 20 -8.48 38.39 49.53
CA LEU A 20 -7.75 38.17 48.29
C LEU A 20 -7.94 36.71 47.88
N LEU A 21 -8.64 36.47 46.76
CA LEU A 21 -8.66 35.19 46.07
C LEU A 21 -8.25 35.44 44.62
N ALA A 22 -7.21 34.70 44.23
CA ALA A 22 -6.44 34.85 43.01
C ALA A 22 -7.31 34.87 41.75
N ALA A 23 -7.13 35.89 40.93
CA ALA A 23 -7.46 35.82 39.51
C ALA A 23 -6.49 34.84 38.85
N ALA A 24 -6.81 33.55 38.90
CA ALA A 24 -6.26 32.59 37.97
C ALA A 24 -6.83 32.96 36.59
N ALA A 25 -5.95 33.39 35.69
CA ALA A 25 -6.28 33.46 34.27
C ALA A 25 -6.84 32.10 33.82
N PRO A 26 -7.81 32.05 32.89
CA PRO A 26 -8.15 30.79 32.27
C PRO A 26 -6.90 30.28 31.56
N THR A 27 -6.27 29.26 32.14
CA THR A 27 -5.40 28.36 31.40
C THR A 27 -6.28 27.76 30.32
N HIS A 28 -6.06 28.16 29.07
CA HIS A 28 -6.59 27.44 27.92
C HIS A 28 -6.03 26.01 27.98
N ALA A 29 -6.79 25.11 28.60
CA ALA A 29 -6.60 23.69 28.44
C ALA A 29 -6.85 23.39 26.95
N ALA A 30 -5.88 22.74 26.31
CA ALA A 30 -5.95 22.30 24.94
C ALA A 30 -7.03 21.21 24.82
N GLU A 31 -8.26 21.64 24.55
CA GLU A 31 -9.36 20.78 24.14
C GLU A 31 -9.77 21.25 22.74
N ASP A 32 -8.92 20.96 21.77
CA ASP A 32 -9.28 20.95 20.35
C ASP A 32 -8.42 19.90 19.64
N ASP A 33 -9.10 19.13 18.80
CA ASP A 33 -8.66 17.98 18.03
C ASP A 33 -7.40 18.32 17.19
N TYR A 34 -6.21 17.96 17.69
CA TYR A 34 -4.93 18.18 17.00
C TYR A 34 -4.83 17.24 15.79
N ARG A 35 -5.46 17.62 14.67
CA ARG A 35 -5.31 16.96 13.38
C ARG A 35 -4.13 17.57 12.62
N LEU A 36 -3.28 16.75 12.01
CA LEU A 36 -2.19 17.23 11.16
C LEU A 36 -2.76 18.14 10.06
N GLY A 37 -2.24 19.36 9.95
CA GLY A 37 -2.77 20.42 9.07
C GLY A 37 -3.64 21.46 9.80
N THR A 38 -4.07 21.19 11.04
CA THR A 38 -4.59 22.25 11.89
C THR A 38 -3.43 23.07 12.45
N GLN A 39 -3.41 24.34 12.06
CA GLN A 39 -2.59 25.36 12.68
C GLN A 39 -3.08 25.54 14.11
N GLY A 40 -2.59 24.73 15.05
CA GLY A 40 -2.47 25.22 16.42
C GLY A 40 -1.68 26.52 16.32
N GLY A 41 -2.23 27.64 16.81
CA GLY A 41 -1.67 28.97 16.60
C GLY A 41 -0.27 29.10 17.18
N VAL A 42 0.74 28.64 16.45
CA VAL A 42 2.12 28.97 16.71
C VAL A 42 2.25 30.40 16.22
N LEU A 43 2.37 31.34 17.16
CA LEU A 43 2.48 32.77 16.88
C LEU A 43 3.77 33.13 16.12
N ASP A 44 4.71 32.19 15.97
CA ASP A 44 6.02 32.40 15.35
C ASP A 44 6.45 31.21 14.46
N ASP A 45 6.45 31.44 13.15
CA ASP A 45 6.94 30.49 12.13
C ASP A 45 8.39 30.06 12.40
N ARG A 46 9.22 30.92 13.02
CA ARG A 46 10.61 30.58 13.34
C ARG A 46 10.70 29.40 14.30
N VAL A 47 9.86 29.37 15.33
CA VAL A 47 9.81 28.26 16.29
C VAL A 47 9.47 26.97 15.54
N MET A 48 8.47 27.01 14.65
CA MET A 48 8.05 25.85 13.86
C MET A 48 9.21 25.25 13.05
N TYR A 49 9.95 26.05 12.29
CA TYR A 49 11.06 25.53 11.48
C TYR A 49 12.29 25.13 12.31
N THR A 50 12.54 25.79 13.45
CA THR A 50 13.68 25.46 14.32
C THR A 50 13.49 24.11 15.01
N ILE A 51 12.25 23.78 15.41
CA ILE A 51 11.94 22.50 16.06
C ILE A 51 11.59 21.38 15.08
N GLY A 52 11.47 21.69 13.78
CA GLY A 52 11.08 20.73 12.74
C GLY A 52 9.57 20.41 12.71
N GLY A 53 8.72 21.29 13.23
CA GLY A 53 7.26 21.16 13.24
C GLY A 53 6.64 20.83 14.61
N GLY A 54 5.30 20.93 14.69
CA GLY A 54 4.55 20.86 15.95
C GLY A 54 4.26 19.47 16.52
N SER A 55 4.59 18.38 15.81
CA SER A 55 4.43 17.00 16.26
C SER A 55 5.57 16.11 15.75
N ALA A 56 6.15 15.32 16.65
CA ALA A 56 7.16 14.31 16.29
C ALA A 56 6.54 13.01 15.73
N VAL A 57 5.22 12.84 15.86
CA VAL A 57 4.47 11.70 15.31
C VAL A 57 3.77 12.18 14.04
N GLY A 58 4.17 11.64 12.88
CA GLY A 58 3.51 11.92 11.61
C GLY A 58 2.08 11.36 11.57
N SER A 59 1.24 11.85 10.64
CA SER A 59 -0.08 11.26 10.43
C SER A 59 0.06 9.75 10.24
N PRO A 60 -0.75 8.94 10.92
CA PRO A 60 -0.74 7.51 10.67
C PRO A 60 -1.06 7.27 9.19
N SER A 61 -0.31 6.37 8.57
CA SER A 61 -0.50 5.97 7.17
C SER A 61 -1.94 5.55 6.89
N SER A 62 -2.58 4.96 7.91
CA SER A 62 -4.01 4.75 7.97
C SER A 62 -4.49 4.75 9.42
N LEU A 63 -5.72 5.21 9.63
CA LEU A 63 -6.45 5.16 10.89
C LEU A 63 -7.38 3.95 11.02
N TYR A 64 -7.49 3.15 9.95
CA TYR A 64 -8.30 1.95 9.97
C TYR A 64 -7.54 0.80 10.60
N ARG A 65 -8.24 -0.02 11.40
CA ARG A 65 -7.74 -1.32 11.83
C ARG A 65 -8.09 -2.33 10.74
N PRO A 66 -7.13 -2.92 10.02
CA PRO A 66 -7.44 -3.91 9.00
C PRO A 66 -8.22 -5.05 9.66
N SER A 67 -9.39 -5.37 9.12
CA SER A 67 -10.12 -6.57 9.51
C SER A 67 -9.25 -7.79 9.21
N GLY A 68 -9.31 -8.82 10.05
CA GLY A 68 -8.63 -10.08 9.77
C GLY A 68 -9.04 -10.55 8.38
N LEU A 69 -8.08 -10.63 7.46
CA LEU A 69 -8.31 -11.15 6.13
C LEU A 69 -8.80 -12.59 6.30
N GLY A 70 -10.03 -12.84 5.86
CA GLY A 70 -10.62 -14.17 5.87
C GLY A 70 -9.68 -15.17 5.21
N VAL A 71 -9.83 -16.44 5.58
CA VAL A 71 -8.99 -17.56 5.13
C VAL A 71 -8.90 -17.55 3.60
N GLY A 72 -7.84 -16.95 3.06
CA GLY A 72 -7.45 -17.19 1.67
C GLY A 72 -7.19 -18.69 1.52
N GLY A 73 -7.51 -19.25 0.36
CA GLY A 73 -7.24 -20.64 0.05
C GLY A 73 -5.73 -20.89 0.15
N SER A 74 -5.26 -21.24 1.34
CA SER A 74 -3.84 -21.50 1.62
C SER A 74 -3.46 -22.77 0.87
N TRP A 75 -2.82 -22.59 -0.28
CA TRP A 75 -2.19 -23.67 -1.02
C TRP A 75 -1.04 -24.23 -0.16
N ARG A 76 -1.20 -25.46 0.34
CA ARG A 76 -0.15 -26.19 1.06
C ARG A 76 0.46 -27.24 0.14
N ALA A 77 1.56 -26.88 -0.52
CA ALA A 77 2.36 -27.76 -1.39
C ALA A 77 2.51 -29.19 -0.82
N ASN A 78 2.86 -29.26 0.48
CA ASN A 78 3.22 -30.50 1.16
C ASN A 78 2.02 -31.44 1.41
N MET A 79 0.79 -30.99 1.20
CA MET A 79 -0.42 -31.80 1.37
C MET A 79 -1.07 -32.19 0.04
N MET A 80 -0.68 -31.57 -1.08
CA MET A 80 -1.32 -31.78 -2.38
C MET A 80 -1.17 -33.23 -2.87
N CYS A 81 0.06 -33.74 -2.95
CA CYS A 81 0.29 -35.11 -3.41
C CYS A 81 -0.19 -36.19 -2.41
N GLY A 82 -0.44 -35.80 -1.15
CA GLY A 82 -1.00 -36.67 -0.13
C GLY A 82 -2.48 -36.99 -0.34
N ASN A 83 -3.21 -36.15 -1.07
CA ASN A 83 -4.64 -36.34 -1.36
C ASN A 83 -4.90 -37.33 -2.51
N MET A 84 -3.85 -37.85 -3.15
CA MET A 84 -3.96 -38.88 -4.18
C MET A 84 -4.40 -40.22 -3.58
N SER A 85 -5.47 -40.80 -4.12
CA SER A 85 -6.09 -42.05 -3.67
C SER A 85 -5.93 -43.13 -4.74
N LEU A 86 -5.16 -44.18 -4.41
CA LEU A 86 -5.03 -45.36 -5.27
C LEU A 86 -6.40 -46.02 -5.50
N THR A 87 -7.25 -46.07 -4.46
CA THR A 87 -8.60 -46.65 -4.56
C THR A 87 -9.45 -45.91 -5.58
N ASN A 88 -9.47 -44.57 -5.52
CA ASN A 88 -10.30 -43.78 -6.43
C ASN A 88 -9.71 -43.76 -7.84
N THR A 89 -8.37 -43.75 -7.96
CA THR A 89 -7.65 -43.92 -9.22
C THR A 89 -8.02 -45.24 -9.90
N LEU A 90 -7.97 -46.36 -9.17
CA LEU A 90 -8.37 -47.67 -9.70
C LEU A 90 -9.85 -47.73 -10.03
N GLN A 91 -10.72 -47.19 -9.17
CA GLN A 91 -12.17 -47.17 -9.40
C GLN A 91 -12.54 -46.39 -10.67
N ASN A 92 -11.95 -45.21 -10.89
CA ASN A 92 -12.22 -44.38 -12.06
C ASN A 92 -11.64 -44.97 -13.34
N GLN A 93 -10.45 -45.59 -13.28
CA GLN A 93 -9.89 -46.31 -14.43
C GLN A 93 -10.75 -47.51 -14.82
N LEU A 94 -11.23 -48.29 -13.85
CA LEU A 94 -12.08 -49.46 -14.08
C LEU A 94 -13.49 -49.07 -14.56
N ASN A 95 -14.01 -47.91 -14.14
CA ASN A 95 -15.27 -47.36 -14.63
C ASN A 95 -15.16 -46.72 -16.04
N GLY A 96 -13.96 -46.71 -16.65
CA GLY A 96 -13.73 -46.14 -17.98
C GLY A 96 -13.74 -44.62 -18.01
N VAL A 97 -13.64 -43.95 -16.86
CA VAL A 97 -13.53 -42.48 -16.73
C VAL A 97 -12.11 -42.02 -17.08
N THR A 98 -11.12 -42.87 -16.83
CA THR A 98 -9.72 -42.71 -17.25
C THR A 98 -9.34 -43.80 -18.26
N GLU A 99 -8.57 -43.45 -19.29
CA GLU A 99 -8.32 -44.26 -20.50
C GLU A 99 -7.61 -45.62 -20.29
N GLY A 100 -7.13 -45.90 -19.06
CA GLY A 100 -6.32 -47.09 -18.76
C GLY A 100 -6.99 -48.42 -19.12
N PHE A 101 -8.31 -48.54 -18.93
CA PHE A 101 -9.05 -49.76 -19.28
C PHE A 101 -9.62 -49.72 -20.71
N GLN A 102 -9.81 -48.53 -21.30
CA GLN A 102 -10.28 -48.37 -22.68
C GLN A 102 -9.23 -48.79 -23.71
N GLN A 103 -7.94 -48.49 -23.46
CA GLN A 103 -6.83 -48.99 -24.30
C GLN A 103 -6.69 -50.52 -24.24
N ILE A 104 -7.06 -51.14 -23.12
CA ILE A 104 -7.04 -52.60 -22.95
C ILE A 104 -8.30 -53.25 -23.58
N MET A 105 -9.44 -52.55 -23.62
CA MET A 105 -10.68 -53.01 -24.24
C MET A 105 -10.78 -52.79 -25.76
N GLY A 106 -9.90 -51.98 -26.36
CA GLY A 106 -9.87 -51.71 -27.81
C GLY A 106 -9.64 -52.94 -28.69
N SER A 107 -9.25 -54.08 -28.11
CA SER A 107 -9.05 -55.36 -28.78
C SER A 107 -10.08 -56.43 -28.42
N ILE A 108 -11.14 -56.12 -27.65
CA ILE A 108 -12.18 -57.09 -27.27
C ILE A 108 -13.57 -56.43 -27.28
N VAL A 109 -14.03 -56.00 -28.46
CA VAL A 109 -15.47 -55.79 -28.69
C VAL A 109 -15.92 -56.78 -29.75
N GLN A 110 -16.07 -58.04 -29.34
CA GLN A 110 -17.01 -58.94 -30.00
C GLN A 110 -17.48 -60.17 -29.20
N ASN A 111 -17.07 -60.41 -27.96
CA ASN A 111 -17.62 -61.53 -27.19
C ASN A 111 -17.56 -61.27 -25.68
N ALA A 112 -18.71 -61.00 -25.06
CA ALA A 112 -19.14 -61.62 -23.79
C ALA A 112 -20.32 -60.85 -23.18
N THR A 113 -21.52 -61.40 -23.36
CA THR A 113 -22.69 -61.10 -22.52
C THR A 113 -22.78 -62.19 -21.46
N GLN A 114 -23.05 -61.80 -20.21
CA GLN A 114 -23.40 -62.60 -19.02
C GLN A 114 -22.24 -63.09 -18.12
N ALA A 115 -22.10 -62.48 -16.94
CA ALA A 115 -22.39 -63.13 -15.65
C ALA A 115 -22.05 -62.17 -14.50
N VAL A 116 -23.00 -62.04 -13.58
CA VAL A 116 -23.03 -61.07 -12.49
C VAL A 116 -22.90 -61.83 -11.16
N MET A 117 -22.09 -61.25 -10.26
CA MET A 117 -22.08 -61.36 -8.78
C MET A 117 -21.31 -62.51 -8.07
N SER A 118 -20.34 -62.01 -7.28
CA SER A 118 -19.78 -62.52 -6.00
C SER A 118 -19.02 -63.86 -5.96
N LEU A 119 -17.67 -63.81 -6.07
CA LEU A 119 -16.70 -64.36 -5.09
C LEU A 119 -15.23 -64.19 -5.59
N PRO A 120 -14.25 -63.90 -4.72
CA PRO A 120 -12.99 -63.26 -5.12
C PRO A 120 -11.95 -64.23 -5.71
N ALA A 121 -11.42 -63.86 -6.88
CA ALA A 121 -10.19 -64.31 -7.54
C ALA A 121 -10.06 -65.79 -7.98
N LEU A 122 -10.41 -66.78 -7.16
CA LEU A 122 -10.11 -68.20 -7.43
C LEU A 122 -11.03 -68.88 -8.45
N ILE A 123 -12.27 -68.38 -8.65
CA ILE A 123 -13.19 -68.90 -9.68
C ILE A 123 -12.98 -68.22 -11.03
N ILE A 124 -12.54 -66.96 -11.08
CA ILE A 124 -12.27 -66.27 -12.35
C ILE A 124 -11.14 -66.98 -13.11
N GLN A 125 -10.13 -67.51 -12.42
CA GLN A 125 -9.09 -68.33 -13.04
C GLN A 125 -9.61 -69.60 -13.73
N ARG A 126 -10.72 -70.19 -13.26
CA ARG A 126 -11.33 -71.38 -13.88
C ARG A 126 -12.44 -71.07 -14.88
N ALA A 127 -13.21 -70.01 -14.66
CA ALA A 127 -14.35 -69.66 -15.51
C ALA A 127 -13.95 -68.85 -16.74
N ASN A 128 -12.92 -67.99 -16.62
CA ASN A 128 -12.37 -67.24 -17.74
C ASN A 128 -10.94 -66.77 -17.39
N PRO A 129 -9.90 -67.59 -17.67
CA PRO A 129 -8.51 -67.23 -17.36
C PRO A 129 -8.09 -65.90 -18.01
N GLY A 130 -8.65 -65.56 -19.17
CA GLY A 130 -8.42 -64.27 -19.84
C GLY A 130 -8.94 -63.08 -19.04
N LEU A 131 -10.09 -63.19 -18.37
CA LEU A 131 -10.62 -62.13 -17.51
C LEU A 131 -9.76 -61.94 -16.25
N TYR A 132 -9.25 -63.02 -15.67
CA TYR A 132 -8.35 -62.93 -14.52
C TYR A 132 -7.04 -62.24 -14.89
N GLU A 133 -6.44 -62.62 -16.01
CA GLU A 133 -5.23 -62.00 -16.53
C GLU A 133 -5.44 -60.50 -16.84
N LEU A 134 -6.57 -60.14 -17.47
CA LEU A 134 -6.94 -58.74 -17.72
C LEU A 134 -7.13 -57.93 -16.43
N LEU A 135 -7.80 -58.49 -15.42
CA LEU A 135 -8.00 -57.80 -14.14
C LEU A 135 -6.69 -57.68 -13.35
N SER A 136 -5.86 -58.73 -13.34
CA SER A 136 -4.55 -58.70 -12.68
C SER A 136 -3.60 -57.71 -13.35
N ASN A 137 -3.52 -57.73 -14.68
CA ASN A 137 -2.68 -56.82 -15.45
C ASN A 137 -3.22 -55.38 -15.40
N GLY A 138 -4.54 -55.18 -15.42
CA GLY A 138 -5.17 -53.87 -15.30
C GLY A 138 -4.95 -53.22 -13.93
N VAL A 139 -5.06 -53.98 -12.83
CA VAL A 139 -4.76 -53.46 -11.48
C VAL A 139 -3.28 -53.16 -11.31
N MET A 140 -2.39 -53.97 -11.89
CA MET A 140 -0.95 -53.70 -11.91
C MET A 140 -0.65 -52.40 -12.67
N GLN A 141 -1.20 -52.25 -13.86
CA GLN A 141 -1.04 -51.05 -14.69
C GLN A 141 -1.57 -49.80 -13.96
N GLY A 142 -2.75 -49.90 -13.33
CA GLY A 142 -3.32 -48.81 -12.55
C GLY A 142 -2.47 -48.39 -11.35
N ARG A 143 -1.76 -49.33 -10.69
CA ARG A 143 -0.77 -49.00 -9.65
C ARG A 143 0.46 -48.29 -10.20
N ILE A 144 0.98 -48.75 -11.34
CA ILE A 144 2.12 -48.11 -12.02
C ILE A 144 1.76 -46.67 -12.43
N ASP A 145 0.57 -46.47 -12.99
CA ASP A 145 0.10 -45.15 -13.41
C ASP A 145 -0.17 -44.23 -12.21
N PHE A 146 -0.66 -44.77 -11.10
CA PHE A 146 -0.76 -44.04 -9.83
C PHE A 146 0.62 -43.62 -9.30
N ASP A 147 1.58 -44.55 -9.22
CA ASP A 147 2.93 -44.28 -8.73
C ASP A 147 3.64 -43.25 -9.61
N ARG A 148 3.50 -43.36 -10.95
CA ARG A 148 3.99 -42.36 -11.90
C ARG A 148 3.36 -40.99 -11.62
N SER A 149 2.05 -40.93 -11.47
CA SER A 149 1.32 -39.68 -11.22
C SER A 149 1.76 -39.02 -9.91
N LYS A 150 2.02 -39.83 -8.88
CA LYS A 150 2.56 -39.37 -7.59
C LYS A 150 3.97 -38.80 -7.75
N LEU A 151 4.85 -39.45 -8.50
CA LEU A 151 6.19 -38.93 -8.81
C LEU A 151 6.11 -37.62 -9.60
N THR A 152 5.20 -37.51 -10.57
CA THR A 152 4.97 -36.25 -11.30
C THR A 152 4.53 -35.13 -10.35
N CYS A 153 3.60 -35.41 -9.43
CA CYS A 153 3.17 -34.45 -8.41
C CYS A 153 4.33 -34.02 -7.49
N GLN A 154 5.14 -34.97 -7.02
CA GLN A 154 6.31 -34.68 -6.20
C GLN A 154 7.33 -33.82 -6.96
N ALA A 155 7.60 -34.14 -8.22
CA ALA A 155 8.51 -33.37 -9.06
C ALA A 155 8.00 -31.93 -9.33
N MET A 156 6.69 -31.72 -9.46
CA MET A 156 6.11 -30.36 -9.57
C MET A 156 6.20 -29.58 -8.26
N ALA A 157 6.02 -30.25 -7.12
CA ALA A 157 6.20 -29.63 -5.81
C ALA A 157 7.67 -29.24 -5.54
N GLU A 158 8.63 -30.09 -5.91
CA GLU A 158 10.07 -29.84 -5.75
C GLU A 158 10.57 -28.71 -6.65
N LYS A 159 10.08 -28.61 -7.89
CA LYS A 159 10.50 -27.60 -8.88
C LYS A 159 10.19 -26.15 -8.49
N MET A 160 9.38 -25.91 -7.47
CA MET A 160 9.11 -24.56 -6.99
C MET A 160 10.28 -23.93 -6.24
N ALA A 161 11.04 -24.73 -5.47
CA ALA A 161 12.10 -24.20 -4.60
C ALA A 161 13.28 -23.61 -5.39
N ASP A 162 13.50 -24.06 -6.63
CA ASP A 162 14.69 -23.72 -7.42
C ASP A 162 14.41 -22.71 -8.56
N LYS A 163 13.15 -22.27 -8.74
CA LYS A 163 12.75 -21.42 -9.88
C LYS A 163 12.50 -19.97 -9.47
N VAL A 164 13.29 -19.07 -10.05
CA VAL A 164 13.15 -17.61 -9.88
C VAL A 164 12.48 -16.98 -11.11
N GLY A 165 11.64 -15.98 -10.89
CA GLY A 165 11.04 -15.18 -11.96
C GLY A 165 9.91 -15.90 -12.71
N GLN A 166 9.86 -15.73 -14.04
CA GLN A 166 8.77 -16.23 -14.90
C GLN A 166 8.50 -17.72 -14.75
N ALA A 167 9.55 -18.54 -14.63
CA ALA A 167 9.41 -19.99 -14.49
C ALA A 167 8.67 -20.40 -13.21
N GLY A 168 8.73 -19.57 -12.15
CA GLY A 168 8.01 -19.79 -10.90
C GLY A 168 6.50 -19.58 -11.05
N TRP A 169 6.07 -18.62 -11.88
CA TRP A 169 4.64 -18.34 -12.10
C TRP A 169 3.92 -19.46 -12.84
N GLY A 170 4.54 -20.02 -13.88
CA GLY A 170 3.98 -21.18 -14.59
C GLY A 170 3.88 -22.41 -13.69
N GLU A 171 4.88 -22.65 -12.83
CA GLU A 171 4.83 -23.73 -11.85
C GLU A 171 3.73 -23.51 -10.80
N LEU A 172 3.55 -22.28 -10.33
CA LEU A 172 2.46 -21.91 -9.43
C LEU A 172 1.08 -22.18 -10.04
N ALA A 173 0.87 -21.80 -11.30
CA ALA A 173 -0.39 -22.09 -11.98
C ALA A 173 -0.65 -23.59 -12.11
N LYS A 174 0.36 -24.38 -12.52
CA LYS A 174 0.23 -25.84 -12.63
C LYS A 174 -0.04 -26.51 -11.29
N ASN A 175 0.58 -26.03 -10.22
CA ASN A 175 0.37 -26.57 -8.89
C ASN A 175 -1.02 -26.23 -8.31
N GLN A 176 -1.55 -25.03 -8.58
CA GLN A 176 -2.93 -24.74 -8.22
C GLN A 176 -3.93 -25.55 -9.06
N GLU A 177 -3.62 -25.78 -10.34
CA GLU A 177 -4.42 -26.63 -11.23
C GLU A 177 -4.44 -28.08 -10.75
N MET A 178 -3.29 -28.62 -10.36
CA MET A 178 -3.18 -29.96 -9.78
C MET A 178 -4.01 -30.09 -8.50
N GLN A 179 -3.93 -29.11 -7.60
CA GLN A 179 -4.74 -29.13 -6.39
C GLN A 179 -6.24 -29.15 -6.73
N GLY A 180 -6.70 -28.22 -7.58
CA GLY A 180 -8.11 -28.16 -7.98
C GLY A 180 -8.56 -29.43 -8.71
N SER A 181 -7.70 -30.00 -9.55
CA SER A 181 -7.97 -31.25 -10.25
C SER A 181 -8.10 -32.43 -9.31
N LEU A 182 -7.24 -32.55 -8.28
CA LEU A 182 -7.35 -33.61 -7.28
C LEU A 182 -8.63 -33.50 -6.46
N GLU A 183 -9.04 -32.28 -6.09
CA GLU A 183 -10.31 -32.05 -5.38
C GLU A 183 -11.51 -32.46 -6.26
N ASN A 184 -11.49 -32.09 -7.55
CA ASN A 184 -12.56 -32.38 -8.50
C ASN A 184 -12.66 -33.86 -8.90
N THR A 185 -11.54 -34.58 -8.98
CA THR A 185 -11.52 -36.00 -9.36
C THR A 185 -11.67 -36.95 -8.17
N GLY A 186 -11.84 -36.41 -6.95
CA GLY A 186 -11.88 -37.19 -5.71
C GLY A 186 -10.53 -37.86 -5.38
N GLY A 187 -9.42 -37.27 -5.82
CA GLY A 187 -8.07 -37.79 -5.58
C GLY A 187 -7.60 -38.84 -6.59
N ASP A 188 -8.24 -38.96 -7.76
CA ASP A 188 -7.69 -39.76 -8.87
C ASP A 188 -6.42 -39.09 -9.39
N ALA A 189 -5.28 -39.74 -9.14
CA ALA A 189 -3.97 -39.20 -9.47
C ALA A 189 -3.74 -39.08 -10.98
N VAL A 190 -4.24 -40.05 -11.76
CA VAL A 190 -4.03 -40.10 -13.22
C VAL A 190 -4.89 -39.05 -13.90
N ALA A 191 -6.17 -38.95 -13.52
CA ALA A 191 -7.04 -37.91 -14.04
C ALA A 191 -6.53 -36.52 -13.67
N ALA A 192 -6.06 -36.33 -12.44
CA ALA A 192 -5.56 -35.04 -12.00
C ALA A 192 -4.28 -34.59 -12.73
N VAL A 193 -3.32 -35.50 -12.93
CA VAL A 193 -2.12 -35.23 -13.75
C VAL A 193 -2.53 -34.91 -15.19
N LYS A 194 -3.39 -35.72 -15.81
CA LYS A 194 -3.84 -35.49 -17.19
C LYS A 194 -4.53 -34.14 -17.35
N ASN A 195 -5.43 -33.77 -16.43
CA ASN A 195 -6.10 -32.47 -16.45
C ASN A 195 -5.09 -31.32 -16.29
N THR A 196 -4.15 -31.47 -15.35
CA THR A 196 -3.08 -30.47 -15.13
C THR A 196 -2.20 -30.28 -16.35
N GLU A 197 -1.81 -31.37 -17.02
CA GLU A 197 -1.02 -31.32 -18.26
C GLU A 197 -1.81 -30.76 -19.44
N THR A 198 -3.14 -30.94 -19.46
CA THR A 198 -4.02 -30.39 -20.49
C THR A 198 -4.21 -28.89 -20.34
N HIS A 199 -4.42 -28.42 -19.10
CA HIS A 199 -4.63 -27.00 -18.82
C HIS A 199 -3.31 -26.25 -18.69
N ASN A 200 -2.21 -26.89 -18.28
CA ASN A 200 -0.81 -26.44 -18.35
C ASN A 200 -0.49 -24.99 -17.93
N GLY A 201 -1.33 -24.37 -17.10
CA GLY A 201 -1.20 -22.95 -16.69
C GLY A 201 -2.20 -21.99 -17.34
N ASN A 202 -3.00 -22.46 -18.29
CA ASN A 202 -4.08 -21.68 -18.93
C ASN A 202 -5.21 -21.30 -17.95
N ASN A 203 -5.32 -21.93 -16.79
CA ASN A 203 -6.29 -21.54 -15.76
C ASN A 203 -5.79 -20.42 -14.83
N GLY A 204 -4.52 -20.02 -14.96
CA GLY A 204 -3.93 -18.93 -14.19
C GLY A 204 -3.68 -19.28 -12.73
N VAL A 205 -3.40 -18.25 -11.94
CA VAL A 205 -3.24 -18.34 -10.48
C VAL A 205 -4.37 -17.60 -9.78
N SER A 206 -4.76 -18.08 -8.60
CA SER A 206 -5.57 -17.31 -7.67
C SER A 206 -4.74 -16.11 -7.22
N TRP A 207 -5.26 -14.93 -7.51
CA TRP A 207 -4.60 -13.64 -7.32
C TRP A 207 -5.41 -12.77 -6.34
N VAL A 208 -5.20 -11.45 -6.36
CA VAL A 208 -5.83 -10.49 -5.44
C VAL A 208 -7.34 -10.74 -5.32
N GLY A 209 -7.82 -10.90 -4.08
CA GLY A 209 -9.24 -11.12 -3.81
C GLY A 209 -9.76 -12.52 -4.21
N GLY A 210 -8.86 -13.45 -4.55
CA GLY A 210 -9.18 -14.82 -4.94
C GLY A 210 -9.58 -15.00 -6.41
N GLN A 211 -9.53 -13.94 -7.22
CA GLN A 211 -9.84 -14.01 -8.66
C GLN A 211 -8.69 -14.68 -9.43
N LYS A 212 -9.01 -15.41 -10.50
CA LYS A 212 -7.99 -16.02 -11.37
C LYS A 212 -7.37 -14.97 -12.30
N ALA A 213 -6.03 -14.95 -12.39
CA ALA A 213 -5.28 -14.06 -13.27
C ALA A 213 -4.11 -14.78 -13.95
N GLY A 214 -3.66 -14.24 -15.09
CA GLY A 214 -2.52 -14.73 -15.87
C GLY A 214 -2.83 -15.91 -16.80
N GLY A 215 -3.99 -16.56 -16.67
CA GLY A 215 -4.44 -17.63 -17.56
C GLY A 215 -4.90 -17.15 -18.94
N SER A 216 -5.35 -18.09 -19.77
CA SER A 216 -5.88 -17.81 -21.11
C SER A 216 -7.19 -17.02 -21.01
N GLY A 217 -7.26 -15.88 -21.70
CA GLY A 217 -8.41 -14.97 -21.65
C GLY A 217 -8.59 -14.24 -20.32
N GLN A 218 -7.64 -14.35 -19.39
CA GLN A 218 -7.63 -13.64 -18.11
C GLN A 218 -6.78 -12.37 -18.21
N THR A 219 -7.01 -11.43 -17.29
CA THR A 219 -6.11 -10.28 -17.15
C THR A 219 -4.72 -10.75 -16.70
N PRO A 220 -3.64 -10.16 -17.21
CA PRO A 220 -2.29 -10.48 -16.74
C PRO A 220 -2.15 -10.09 -15.28
N ILE A 221 -1.28 -10.81 -14.58
CA ILE A 221 -0.89 -10.51 -13.20
C ILE A 221 0.03 -9.29 -13.24
N ARG A 222 -0.37 -8.16 -12.67
CA ARG A 222 0.47 -6.96 -12.58
C ARG A 222 1.03 -6.87 -11.17
N VAL A 223 2.27 -7.30 -11.00
CA VAL A 223 2.87 -7.47 -9.67
C VAL A 223 2.92 -6.15 -8.91
N THR A 224 3.32 -5.04 -9.52
CA THR A 224 3.41 -3.76 -8.81
C THR A 224 2.02 -3.17 -8.60
N SER A 225 1.25 -2.99 -9.68
CA SER A 225 -0.04 -2.29 -9.65
C SER A 225 -1.08 -3.02 -8.78
N ASP A 226 -1.21 -4.34 -8.91
CA ASP A 226 -2.23 -5.09 -8.17
C ASP A 226 -1.90 -5.15 -6.66
N VAL A 227 -0.61 -5.29 -6.30
CA VAL A 227 -0.16 -5.29 -4.89
C VAL A 227 -0.39 -3.93 -4.24
N VAL A 228 -0.07 -2.84 -4.95
CA VAL A 228 -0.29 -1.48 -4.43
C VAL A 228 -1.78 -1.21 -4.23
N ARG A 229 -2.61 -1.56 -5.21
CA ARG A 229 -4.07 -1.43 -5.07
C ARG A 229 -4.61 -2.26 -3.91
N ALA A 230 -4.16 -3.51 -3.75
CA ALA A 230 -4.53 -4.33 -2.61
C ALA A 230 -4.11 -3.68 -1.29
N GLY A 231 -2.85 -3.23 -1.19
CA GLY A 231 -2.31 -2.56 -0.01
C GLY A 231 -3.08 -1.28 0.37
N TYR A 232 -3.43 -0.45 -0.63
CA TYR A 232 -4.21 0.77 -0.41
C TYR A 232 -5.55 0.41 0.21
N ASN A 233 -6.25 -0.56 -0.37
CA ASN A 233 -7.56 -0.97 0.12
C ASN A 233 -7.49 -1.63 1.51
N LEU A 234 -6.49 -2.49 1.75
CA LEU A 234 -6.26 -3.11 3.07
C LEU A 234 -6.01 -2.07 4.15
N LEU A 235 -5.16 -1.09 3.86
CA LEU A 235 -4.88 -0.01 4.78
C LEU A 235 -6.13 0.80 5.07
N HIS A 236 -7.06 0.97 4.14
CA HIS A 236 -8.31 1.69 4.37
C HIS A 236 -9.50 0.79 4.79
N ASN A 237 -9.26 -0.47 5.14
CA ASN A 237 -10.31 -1.46 5.50
C ASN A 237 -11.42 -1.57 4.44
N ARG A 238 -11.03 -1.57 3.16
CA ARG A 238 -11.88 -1.77 1.99
C ARG A 238 -11.66 -3.16 1.40
N THR A 239 -12.53 -3.59 0.49
CA THR A 239 -12.28 -4.81 -0.28
C THR A 239 -11.06 -4.61 -1.18
N VAL A 240 -10.22 -5.63 -1.30
CA VAL A 240 -8.93 -5.54 -2.00
C VAL A 240 -9.07 -5.18 -3.49
N ASP A 241 -10.23 -5.45 -4.06
CA ASP A 241 -10.56 -5.21 -5.46
C ASP A 241 -11.19 -3.84 -5.75
N ASP A 242 -11.55 -3.07 -4.72
CA ASP A 242 -12.20 -1.77 -4.84
C ASP A 242 -11.33 -0.78 -5.65
N SER A 243 -11.96 -0.05 -6.57
CA SER A 243 -11.33 0.92 -7.46
C SER A 243 -11.81 2.35 -7.21
N THR A 244 -12.76 2.56 -6.30
CA THR A 244 -13.38 3.87 -6.09
C THR A 244 -12.46 4.82 -5.32
N SER A 245 -12.60 6.13 -5.56
CA SER A 245 -11.86 7.16 -4.84
C SER A 245 -12.39 7.35 -3.41
N ILE A 246 -11.49 7.62 -2.47
CA ILE A 246 -11.84 8.00 -1.09
C ILE A 246 -12.08 9.51 -1.04
N SER A 247 -13.24 9.94 -0.54
CA SER A 247 -13.52 11.36 -0.36
C SER A 247 -12.70 11.94 0.81
N SER A 248 -12.47 13.25 0.84
CA SER A 248 -11.74 13.89 1.95
C SER A 248 -12.37 13.63 3.32
N ASN A 249 -13.69 13.43 3.38
CA ASN A 249 -14.40 13.12 4.62
C ASN A 249 -14.15 11.68 5.08
N ASP A 250 -14.12 10.73 4.14
CA ASP A 250 -13.89 9.30 4.43
C ASP A 250 -12.41 8.96 4.65
N CYS A 251 -11.52 9.87 4.24
CA CYS A 251 -10.08 9.73 4.43
C CYS A 251 -9.68 9.83 5.92
N LEU A 252 -10.50 10.46 6.76
CA LEU A 252 -10.31 10.60 8.22
C LEU A 252 -8.95 11.20 8.65
N GLY A 253 -8.18 11.79 7.73
CA GLY A 253 -6.82 12.29 7.99
C GLY A 253 -5.70 11.29 7.73
N GLY A 254 -5.97 10.16 7.06
CA GLY A 254 -4.95 9.19 6.64
C GLY A 254 -4.02 9.77 5.58
N ALA A 255 -2.71 9.62 5.77
CA ALA A 255 -1.71 10.23 4.87
C ALA A 255 -1.78 9.68 3.43
N ILE A 256 -2.11 8.39 3.26
CA ILE A 256 -2.18 7.76 1.94
C ILE A 256 -3.34 8.34 1.12
N CYS A 257 -4.56 8.40 1.65
CA CYS A 257 -5.71 8.95 0.93
C CYS A 257 -5.66 10.47 0.73
N GLN A 258 -4.90 11.20 1.55
CA GLN A 258 -4.59 12.62 1.31
C GLN A 258 -3.61 12.81 0.15
N THR A 259 -2.73 11.83 -0.07
CA THR A 259 -1.70 11.86 -1.11
C THR A 259 -2.25 11.36 -2.45
N TRP A 260 -3.03 10.28 -2.43
CA TRP A 260 -3.68 9.67 -3.58
C TRP A 260 -5.15 9.44 -3.29
N ALA A 261 -6.02 10.06 -4.08
CA ALA A 261 -7.46 9.99 -3.87
C ALA A 261 -8.03 8.61 -4.21
N SER A 262 -7.30 7.78 -4.98
CA SER A 262 -7.75 6.45 -5.39
C SER A 262 -6.60 5.44 -5.40
N PRO A 263 -6.90 4.13 -5.26
CA PRO A 263 -5.87 3.09 -5.40
C PRO A 263 -5.22 3.09 -6.79
N GLN A 264 -5.96 3.52 -7.83
CA GLN A 264 -5.43 3.61 -9.19
C GLN A 264 -4.31 4.66 -9.28
N GLU A 265 -4.53 5.85 -8.71
CA GLU A 265 -3.57 6.95 -8.72
C GLU A 265 -2.26 6.56 -8.02
N GLU A 266 -2.33 5.86 -6.88
CA GLU A 266 -1.14 5.33 -6.20
C GLU A 266 -0.46 4.26 -7.04
N SER A 267 -1.21 3.35 -7.66
CA SER A 267 -0.65 2.27 -8.49
C SER A 267 0.09 2.82 -9.71
N GLU A 268 -0.43 3.87 -10.36
CA GLU A 268 0.22 4.53 -11.49
C GLU A 268 1.51 5.22 -11.04
N TRP A 269 1.49 5.89 -9.89
CA TRP A 269 2.69 6.47 -9.29
C TRP A 269 3.75 5.39 -8.99
N ALA A 270 3.33 4.27 -8.41
CA ALA A 270 4.21 3.14 -8.10
C ALA A 270 4.84 2.52 -9.35
N VAL A 271 4.06 2.33 -10.42
CA VAL A 271 4.56 1.83 -11.71
C VAL A 271 5.55 2.80 -12.33
N ARG A 272 5.34 4.12 -12.22
CA ARG A 272 6.34 5.11 -12.68
C ARG A 272 7.66 4.97 -11.90
N VAL A 273 7.62 4.77 -10.60
CA VAL A 273 8.83 4.66 -9.77
C VAL A 273 9.54 3.32 -9.98
N LEU A 274 8.83 2.22 -9.78
CA LEU A 274 9.39 0.86 -9.66
C LEU A 274 9.36 0.08 -10.98
N GLY A 275 8.51 0.50 -11.91
CA GLY A 275 8.18 -0.28 -13.09
C GLY A 275 7.07 -1.29 -12.82
N GLU A 276 6.78 -2.10 -13.85
CA GLU A 276 5.76 -3.13 -13.80
C GLU A 276 6.29 -4.44 -14.38
N SER A 277 5.86 -5.55 -13.80
CA SER A 277 6.03 -6.89 -14.35
C SER A 277 4.65 -7.49 -14.55
N GLU A 278 4.23 -7.56 -15.82
CA GLU A 278 3.00 -8.23 -16.22
C GLU A 278 3.33 -9.69 -16.53
N VAL A 279 2.64 -10.61 -15.85
CA VAL A 279 2.89 -12.04 -15.99
C VAL A 279 1.65 -12.77 -16.47
N ALA A 280 1.86 -13.68 -17.40
CA ALA A 280 0.87 -14.64 -17.84
C ALA A 280 1.47 -16.06 -17.82
N THR A 281 0.61 -17.05 -17.59
CA THR A 281 0.95 -18.46 -17.42
C THR A 281 0.37 -19.34 -18.50
N CYS A 282 -0.36 -18.76 -19.46
CA CYS A 282 -0.90 -19.47 -20.62
C CYS A 282 0.20 -19.87 -21.62
N ASP A 283 -0.05 -20.96 -22.36
CA ASP A 283 0.91 -21.52 -23.31
C ASP A 283 1.04 -20.74 -24.62
N SER A 284 -0.02 -20.00 -24.98
CA SER A 284 -0.15 -19.33 -26.27
C SER A 284 -0.11 -17.80 -26.16
N CYS A 285 0.38 -17.27 -25.03
CA CYS A 285 0.39 -15.84 -24.75
C CYS A 285 1.80 -15.33 -24.45
N GLU A 286 1.95 -14.00 -24.49
CA GLU A 286 3.16 -13.34 -23.99
C GLU A 286 3.20 -13.49 -22.47
N THR A 287 4.10 -14.36 -22.00
CA THR A 287 4.16 -14.80 -20.60
C THR A 287 4.80 -13.79 -19.65
N LEU A 288 5.55 -12.82 -20.18
CA LEU A 288 6.19 -11.78 -19.39
C LEU A 288 6.35 -10.51 -20.20
N ARG A 289 5.82 -9.41 -19.67
CA ARG A 289 6.07 -8.06 -20.17
C ARG A 289 6.57 -7.20 -19.01
N ALA A 290 7.74 -6.60 -19.20
CA ALA A 290 8.35 -5.75 -18.18
C ALA A 290 8.40 -4.29 -18.66
N THR A 291 7.99 -3.38 -17.79
CA THR A 291 8.12 -1.93 -17.98
C THR A 291 9.11 -1.42 -16.94
N ALA A 292 10.15 -0.71 -17.38
CA ALA A 292 11.13 -0.15 -16.46
C ALA A 292 10.56 1.07 -15.72
N GLY A 293 10.85 1.17 -14.42
CA GLY A 293 10.59 2.36 -13.62
C GLY A 293 11.60 3.46 -13.93
N SER A 294 11.18 4.71 -13.75
CA SER A 294 12.02 5.89 -13.89
C SER A 294 12.76 6.27 -12.59
N GLY A 295 12.44 5.63 -11.46
CA GLY A 295 12.92 6.01 -10.14
C GLY A 295 12.29 7.31 -9.63
N LEU A 296 12.77 7.77 -8.46
CA LEU A 296 12.23 8.97 -7.79
C LEU A 296 12.74 10.30 -8.37
N THR A 297 13.93 10.35 -8.96
CA THR A 297 14.55 11.62 -9.39
C THR A 297 13.75 12.40 -10.44
N PRO A 298 13.19 11.79 -11.50
CA PRO A 298 12.36 12.53 -12.45
C PRO A 298 11.12 13.15 -11.80
N LEU A 299 10.51 12.44 -10.84
CA LEU A 299 9.35 12.92 -10.10
C LEU A 299 9.70 14.11 -9.19
N ILE A 300 10.93 14.16 -8.64
CA ILE A 300 11.42 15.32 -7.90
C ILE A 300 11.50 16.53 -8.81
N GLN A 301 11.98 16.37 -10.05
CA GLN A 301 12.09 17.47 -11.00
C GLN A 301 10.72 17.99 -11.46
N GLU A 302 9.75 17.09 -11.67
CA GLU A 302 8.36 17.45 -11.95
C GLU A 302 7.76 18.24 -10.78
N THR A 303 7.84 17.70 -9.56
CA THR A 303 7.33 18.34 -8.33
C THR A 303 8.01 19.69 -8.08
N TYR A 304 9.31 19.79 -8.35
CA TYR A 304 10.05 21.06 -8.28
C TYR A 304 9.45 22.13 -9.19
N SER A 305 9.15 21.77 -10.44
CA SER A 305 8.57 22.71 -11.40
C SER A 305 7.18 23.20 -10.97
N GLU A 306 6.36 22.32 -10.39
CA GLU A 306 5.03 22.63 -9.87
C GLU A 306 5.10 23.54 -8.64
N HIS A 307 5.95 23.19 -7.68
CA HIS A 307 6.18 23.98 -6.47
C HIS A 307 6.75 25.36 -6.80
N LEU A 308 7.73 25.44 -7.71
CA LEU A 308 8.32 26.71 -8.14
C LEU A 308 7.27 27.61 -8.81
N LYS A 309 6.44 27.05 -9.70
CA LYS A 309 5.37 27.80 -10.35
C LYS A 309 4.37 28.35 -9.34
N THR A 310 4.01 27.54 -8.34
CA THR A 310 3.11 27.96 -7.25
C THR A 310 3.74 29.07 -6.41
N LEU A 311 5.00 28.92 -6.02
CA LEU A 311 5.75 29.94 -5.29
C LEU A 311 5.85 31.24 -6.08
N GLN A 312 6.16 31.20 -7.38
CA GLN A 312 6.17 32.40 -8.22
C GLN A 312 4.81 33.10 -8.26
N GLY A 313 3.71 32.32 -8.31
CA GLY A 313 2.36 32.86 -8.24
C GLY A 313 2.08 33.56 -6.90
N LEU A 314 2.47 32.92 -5.80
CA LEU A 314 2.36 33.48 -4.45
C LEU A 314 3.21 34.74 -4.29
N LEU A 315 4.45 34.74 -4.77
CA LEU A 315 5.39 35.85 -4.63
C LEU A 315 4.97 37.07 -5.46
N SER A 316 4.53 36.86 -6.70
CA SER A 316 4.01 37.93 -7.58
C SER A 316 2.66 38.51 -7.15
N GLY A 317 1.95 37.84 -6.23
CA GLY A 317 0.60 38.24 -5.80
C GLY A 317 -0.52 37.79 -6.75
N SER A 318 -0.21 37.06 -7.81
CA SER A 318 -1.22 36.45 -8.69
C SER A 318 -2.00 35.32 -8.00
N LEU A 319 -1.39 34.68 -6.99
CA LEU A 319 -2.05 33.76 -6.07
C LEU A 319 -2.09 34.37 -4.66
N PRO A 320 -3.27 34.46 -4.02
CA PRO A 320 -3.35 34.85 -2.62
C PRO A 320 -2.78 33.73 -1.71
N PRO A 321 -2.10 34.07 -0.59
CA PRO A 321 -1.55 33.10 0.36
C PRO A 321 -2.66 32.51 1.25
N THR A 322 -3.58 31.80 0.62
CA THR A 322 -4.59 30.96 1.26
C THR A 322 -3.98 29.61 1.65
N PRO A 323 -4.52 28.91 2.66
CA PRO A 323 -4.03 27.59 3.06
C PRO A 323 -3.89 26.61 1.88
N ASP A 324 -4.89 26.58 0.98
CA ASP A 324 -4.87 25.69 -0.18
C ASP A 324 -3.75 26.01 -1.18
N ASN A 325 -3.45 27.30 -1.39
CA ASN A 325 -2.38 27.70 -2.31
C ASN A 325 -1.00 27.50 -1.70
N LEU A 326 -0.87 27.68 -0.38
CA LEU A 326 0.35 27.40 0.36
C LEU A 326 0.65 25.89 0.37
N ALA A 327 -0.38 25.06 0.57
CA ALA A 327 -0.27 23.60 0.55
C ALA A 327 0.32 23.06 -0.77
N LYS A 328 -0.01 23.67 -1.91
CA LYS A 328 0.52 23.30 -3.24
C LYS A 328 2.02 23.56 -3.43
N ALA A 329 2.63 24.40 -2.59
CA ALA A 329 4.08 24.64 -2.59
C ALA A 329 4.79 23.96 -1.39
N SER A 330 4.01 23.32 -0.53
CA SER A 330 4.44 22.71 0.73
C SER A 330 4.73 21.22 0.57
N SER A 331 5.39 20.65 1.57
CA SER A 331 5.34 19.21 1.84
C SER A 331 4.88 18.97 3.27
N SER A 332 4.55 17.71 3.60
CA SER A 332 4.18 17.31 4.96
C SER A 332 5.27 17.60 5.99
N MET A 333 6.54 17.49 5.61
CA MET A 333 7.68 17.74 6.50
C MET A 333 8.22 19.17 6.42
N LEU A 334 7.91 19.91 5.34
CA LEU A 334 8.34 21.29 5.13
C LEU A 334 7.17 22.12 4.62
N PRO A 335 6.25 22.55 5.52
CA PRO A 335 5.16 23.43 5.13
C PRO A 335 5.71 24.79 4.70
N VAL A 336 5.04 25.46 3.77
CA VAL A 336 5.30 26.84 3.39
C VAL A 336 4.22 27.70 4.04
N THR A 337 4.61 28.57 4.96
CA THR A 337 3.67 29.44 5.68
C THR A 337 3.49 30.77 4.97
N ARG A 338 2.47 31.53 5.40
CA ARG A 338 2.29 32.91 4.95
C ARG A 338 3.51 33.78 5.31
N GLY A 339 4.06 33.63 6.52
CA GLY A 339 5.22 34.40 6.97
C GLY A 339 6.46 34.14 6.11
N VAL A 340 6.68 32.90 5.65
CA VAL A 340 7.75 32.60 4.69
C VAL A 340 7.54 33.31 3.35
N ILE A 341 6.30 33.36 2.84
CA ILE A 341 6.00 34.08 1.58
C ILE A 341 6.20 35.59 1.72
N GLU A 342 5.76 36.17 2.83
CA GLU A 342 5.95 37.60 3.12
C GLU A 342 7.43 37.94 3.29
N ALA A 343 8.16 37.16 4.07
CA ALA A 343 9.61 37.33 4.23
C ALA A 343 10.38 37.16 2.90
N LEU A 344 9.97 36.21 2.04
CA LEU A 344 10.55 36.06 0.71
C LEU A 344 10.26 37.24 -0.21
N ARG A 345 9.09 37.89 -0.11
CA ARG A 345 8.76 39.08 -0.91
C ARG A 345 9.65 40.28 -0.58
N ASP A 346 10.08 40.38 0.67
CA ASP A 346 10.92 41.48 1.15
C ASP A 346 12.42 41.19 0.98
N ASP A 347 12.83 39.96 0.64
CA ASP A 347 14.24 39.61 0.46
C ASP A 347 14.75 39.97 -0.95
N PRO A 348 15.88 40.71 -1.07
CA PRO A 348 16.46 41.04 -2.37
C PRO A 348 16.90 39.82 -3.20
N ALA A 349 17.13 38.66 -2.57
CA ALA A 349 17.49 37.40 -3.22
C ALA A 349 16.29 36.46 -3.43
N GLN A 350 15.06 37.00 -3.48
CA GLN A 350 13.80 36.26 -3.61
C GLN A 350 13.83 35.11 -4.64
N ASP A 351 14.32 35.34 -5.87
CA ASP A 351 14.30 34.30 -6.93
C ASP A 351 15.17 33.09 -6.56
N VAL A 352 16.37 33.32 -6.02
CA VAL A 352 17.29 32.25 -5.64
C VAL A 352 16.74 31.47 -4.44
N LEU A 353 16.20 32.17 -3.44
CA LEU A 353 15.61 31.57 -2.25
C LEU A 353 14.32 30.81 -2.59
N ALA A 354 13.48 31.33 -3.49
CA ALA A 354 12.29 30.63 -3.97
C ALA A 354 12.63 29.33 -4.72
N ARG A 355 13.64 29.36 -5.60
CA ARG A 355 14.13 28.16 -6.29
C ARG A 355 14.69 27.14 -5.30
N ARG A 356 15.44 27.59 -4.29
CA ARG A 356 15.98 26.70 -3.29
C ARG A 356 14.86 26.07 -2.44
N LEU A 357 13.91 26.88 -1.96
CA LEU A 357 12.75 26.41 -1.20
C LEU A 357 11.94 25.39 -2.00
N ALA A 358 11.65 25.68 -3.28
CA ALA A 358 10.98 24.73 -4.17
C ALA A 358 11.72 23.39 -4.28
N SER A 359 13.05 23.41 -4.33
CA SER A 359 13.86 22.19 -4.40
C SER A 359 13.82 21.38 -3.11
N GLU A 360 13.73 22.04 -1.95
CA GLU A 360 13.64 21.42 -0.64
C GLU A 360 12.25 20.82 -0.39
N THR A 361 11.18 21.56 -0.70
CA THR A 361 9.80 21.07 -0.56
C THR A 361 9.49 19.96 -1.56
N ALA A 362 10.03 20.02 -2.80
CA ALA A 362 9.84 18.95 -3.78
C ALA A 362 10.52 17.64 -3.38
N LEU A 363 11.79 17.70 -2.93
CA LEU A 363 12.49 16.51 -2.44
C LEU A 363 11.74 15.91 -1.25
N SER A 364 11.35 16.75 -0.29
CA SER A 364 10.58 16.31 0.88
C SER A 364 9.23 15.69 0.52
N SER A 365 8.50 16.26 -0.45
CA SER A 365 7.21 15.74 -0.93
C SER A 365 7.36 14.35 -1.55
N VAL A 366 8.33 14.17 -2.45
CA VAL A 366 8.58 12.86 -3.09
C VAL A 366 9.07 11.83 -2.08
N LEU A 367 9.91 12.22 -1.13
CA LEU A 367 10.35 11.32 -0.05
C LEU A 367 9.18 10.83 0.79
N ASP A 368 8.22 11.70 1.12
CA ASP A 368 7.03 11.31 1.87
C ASP A 368 6.16 10.33 1.07
N LYS A 369 5.91 10.64 -0.22
CA LYS A 369 5.22 9.71 -1.14
C LYS A 369 5.91 8.35 -1.19
N ALA A 370 7.24 8.30 -1.29
CA ALA A 370 7.99 7.05 -1.32
C ALA A 370 7.83 6.23 -0.02
N LEU A 371 7.84 6.90 1.14
CA LEU A 371 7.62 6.23 2.43
C LEU A 371 6.18 5.73 2.58
N LEU A 372 5.18 6.43 2.03
CA LEU A 372 3.80 5.96 2.00
C LEU A 372 3.66 4.74 1.10
N LEU A 373 4.22 4.78 -0.12
CA LEU A 373 4.22 3.63 -1.04
C LEU A 373 4.87 2.40 -0.40
N LEU A 374 5.99 2.57 0.32
CA LEU A 374 6.64 1.46 1.04
C LEU A 374 5.67 0.78 2.02
N ARG A 375 4.89 1.55 2.78
CA ARG A 375 3.87 1.02 3.70
C ARG A 375 2.76 0.29 2.96
N THR A 376 2.30 0.84 1.84
CA THR A 376 1.29 0.23 0.99
C THR A 376 1.76 -1.10 0.42
N LEU A 377 2.99 -1.17 -0.11
CA LEU A 377 3.59 -2.40 -0.63
C LEU A 377 3.72 -3.47 0.45
N LEU A 378 4.15 -3.10 1.65
CA LEU A 378 4.21 -4.02 2.80
C LEU A 378 2.82 -4.53 3.17
N ALA A 379 1.81 -3.66 3.22
CA ALA A 379 0.43 -4.08 3.49
C ALA A 379 -0.12 -5.01 2.41
N GLY A 380 0.10 -4.69 1.12
CA GLY A 380 -0.28 -5.52 -0.01
C GLY A 380 0.41 -6.88 -0.02
N SER A 381 1.67 -6.95 0.42
CA SER A 381 2.42 -8.20 0.56
C SER A 381 1.74 -9.23 1.47
N HIS A 382 0.90 -8.75 2.41
CA HIS A 382 0.18 -9.54 3.39
C HIS A 382 -1.24 -9.94 2.94
N GLU A 383 -1.68 -9.56 1.74
CA GLU A 383 -2.90 -10.11 1.15
C GLU A 383 -2.72 -11.63 0.98
N PRO A 384 -3.69 -12.49 1.35
CA PRO A 384 -3.42 -13.92 1.48
C PRO A 384 -3.00 -14.63 0.18
N ASN A 385 -3.54 -14.21 -0.96
CA ASN A 385 -3.20 -14.80 -2.25
C ASN A 385 -1.81 -14.33 -2.71
N ILE A 386 -1.48 -13.05 -2.53
CA ILE A 386 -0.14 -12.49 -2.77
C ILE A 386 0.90 -13.12 -1.82
N ALA A 387 0.58 -13.28 -0.54
CA ALA A 387 1.44 -13.89 0.48
C ALA A 387 1.76 -15.35 0.17
N SER A 388 0.79 -16.08 -0.41
CA SER A 388 0.97 -17.48 -0.81
C SER A 388 1.70 -17.65 -2.16
N ALA A 389 1.79 -16.60 -2.96
CA ALA A 389 2.45 -16.61 -4.26
C ALA A 389 3.94 -16.26 -4.12
N GLU A 390 4.78 -17.27 -3.90
CA GLU A 390 6.23 -17.09 -3.72
C GLU A 390 6.92 -16.27 -4.86
N PRO A 391 6.60 -16.48 -6.15
CA PRO A 391 7.15 -15.64 -7.24
C PRO A 391 6.80 -14.15 -7.09
N ALA A 392 5.63 -13.84 -6.53
CA ALA A 392 5.22 -12.47 -6.21
C ALA A 392 6.06 -11.89 -5.07
N GLN A 393 6.25 -12.66 -3.99
CA GLN A 393 7.02 -12.23 -2.83
C GLN A 393 8.47 -11.92 -3.18
N ILE A 394 9.10 -12.74 -4.04
CA ILE A 394 10.46 -12.51 -4.52
C ILE A 394 10.53 -11.21 -5.34
N ALA A 395 9.61 -11.02 -6.29
CA ALA A 395 9.57 -9.81 -7.12
C ALA A 395 9.29 -8.56 -6.27
N LEU A 396 8.38 -8.65 -5.31
CA LEU A 396 8.02 -7.57 -4.40
C LEU A 396 9.18 -7.18 -3.48
N THR A 397 9.88 -8.16 -2.90
CA THR A 397 11.07 -7.91 -2.07
C THR A 397 12.14 -7.15 -2.84
N LYS A 398 12.38 -7.53 -4.11
CA LYS A 398 13.32 -6.81 -4.98
C LYS A 398 12.90 -5.35 -5.21
N ASN A 399 11.61 -5.11 -5.42
CA ASN A 399 11.06 -3.77 -5.63
C ASN A 399 11.13 -2.93 -4.35
N ILE A 400 10.78 -3.51 -3.20
CA ILE A 400 10.89 -2.87 -1.87
C ILE A 400 12.35 -2.51 -1.58
N ASP A 401 13.29 -3.42 -1.78
CA ASP A 401 14.71 -3.19 -1.57
C ASP A 401 15.25 -2.06 -2.48
N ALA A 402 14.77 -2.00 -3.72
CA ALA A 402 15.13 -0.92 -4.65
C ALA A 402 14.61 0.43 -4.17
N LEU A 403 13.33 0.49 -3.78
CA LEU A 403 12.71 1.69 -3.23
C LEU A 403 13.42 2.18 -1.97
N GLU A 404 13.72 1.28 -1.02
CA GLU A 404 14.43 1.64 0.20
C GLU A 404 15.83 2.18 -0.07
N ARG A 405 16.55 1.62 -1.06
CA ARG A 405 17.85 2.15 -1.47
C ARG A 405 17.71 3.57 -2.02
N GLU A 406 16.72 3.83 -2.88
CA GLU A 406 16.47 5.18 -3.40
C GLU A 406 16.09 6.15 -2.27
N ILE A 407 15.23 5.74 -1.34
CA ILE A 407 14.86 6.54 -0.16
C ILE A 407 16.10 6.90 0.66
N ARG A 408 16.98 5.93 0.97
CA ARG A 408 18.24 6.18 1.72
C ARG A 408 19.17 7.13 0.98
N LEU A 409 19.25 7.03 -0.34
CA LEU A 409 20.06 7.94 -1.18
C LEU A 409 19.51 9.37 -1.09
N LEU A 410 18.20 9.56 -1.23
CA LEU A 410 17.57 10.87 -1.12
C LEU A 410 17.68 11.48 0.29
N GLN A 411 17.54 10.66 1.33
CA GLN A 411 17.77 11.09 2.72
C GLN A 411 19.20 11.59 2.91
N THR A 412 20.18 10.84 2.40
CA THR A 412 21.60 11.23 2.45
C THR A 412 21.82 12.53 1.69
N GLU A 413 21.24 12.69 0.49
CA GLU A 413 21.33 13.91 -0.28
C GLU A 413 20.74 15.12 0.47
N LEU A 414 19.55 14.97 1.07
CA LEU A 414 18.92 16.01 1.86
C LEU A 414 19.75 16.37 3.11
N GLN A 415 20.29 15.38 3.81
CA GLN A 415 21.16 15.61 4.96
C GLN A 415 22.44 16.36 4.56
N VAL A 416 23.08 15.97 3.46
CA VAL A 416 24.27 16.67 2.94
C VAL A 416 23.92 18.11 2.57
N ARG A 417 22.78 18.34 1.90
CA ARG A 417 22.31 19.69 1.57
C ARG A 417 22.06 20.55 2.81
N GLN A 418 21.52 19.98 3.88
CA GLN A 418 21.28 20.69 5.16
C GLN A 418 22.56 20.94 5.96
N MET A 419 23.55 20.03 5.90
CA MET A 419 24.86 20.24 6.52
C MET A 419 25.66 21.35 5.82
N LEU A 420 25.53 21.45 4.49
CA LEU A 420 26.23 22.45 3.69
C LEU A 420 25.54 23.82 3.68
N ALA A 421 24.23 23.88 3.94
CA ALA A 421 23.46 25.12 3.99
C ALA A 421 22.28 24.99 4.97
N THR A 422 22.03 26.01 5.79
CA THR A 422 20.83 26.08 6.64
C THR A 422 19.55 25.99 5.81
N ASN A 423 18.48 25.45 6.39
CA ASN A 423 17.16 25.38 5.75
C ASN A 423 16.74 26.78 5.25
N THR A 424 16.27 26.86 4.01
CA THR A 424 15.95 28.12 3.35
C THR A 424 14.86 28.90 4.07
N ALA A 425 13.84 28.22 4.58
CA ALA A 425 12.75 28.88 5.31
C ALA A 425 13.26 29.55 6.60
N SER A 426 14.10 28.85 7.37
CA SER A 426 14.73 29.42 8.57
C SER A 426 15.64 30.61 8.21
N LEU A 427 16.47 30.47 7.17
CA LEU A 427 17.37 31.53 6.72
C LEU A 427 16.61 32.78 6.29
N VAL A 428 15.50 32.62 5.56
CA VAL A 428 14.64 33.73 5.11
C VAL A 428 14.01 34.45 6.31
N LEU A 429 13.47 33.70 7.27
CA LEU A 429 12.87 34.26 8.48
C LEU A 429 13.90 35.00 9.34
N ASP A 430 15.11 34.45 9.50
CA ASP A 430 16.21 35.08 10.25
C ASP A 430 16.67 36.39 9.58
N ARG A 431 16.77 36.42 8.25
CA ARG A 431 17.11 37.65 7.51
C ARG A 431 16.03 38.71 7.61
N HIS A 432 14.77 38.31 7.53
CA HIS A 432 13.64 39.22 7.63
C HIS A 432 13.55 39.89 9.02
N THR A 433 13.73 39.11 10.09
CA THR A 433 13.77 39.65 11.46
C THR A 433 14.98 40.58 11.68
N GLY A 434 16.17 40.17 11.24
CA GLY A 434 17.37 41.02 11.32
C GLY A 434 17.22 42.35 10.56
N GLY A 435 16.56 42.33 9.39
CA GLY A 435 16.25 43.54 8.64
C GLY A 435 15.21 44.44 9.32
N ALA A 436 14.18 43.84 9.93
CA ALA A 436 13.16 44.56 10.71
C ALA A 436 13.76 45.21 11.97
N ASP A 437 14.62 44.50 12.70
CA ASP A 437 15.29 45.02 13.89
C ASP A 437 16.34 46.09 13.54
N ALA A 438 17.06 45.93 12.43
CA ALA A 438 17.95 46.98 11.90
C ALA A 438 17.16 48.24 11.49
N SER A 439 15.95 48.08 10.94
CA SER A 439 15.09 49.21 10.60
C SER A 439 14.49 49.90 11.84
N ARG A 440 14.23 49.15 12.91
CA ARG A 440 13.77 49.70 14.21
C ARG A 440 14.85 50.45 14.97
N THR A 441 16.12 50.11 14.78
CA THR A 441 17.25 50.83 15.40
C THR A 441 17.65 52.11 14.66
N VAL A 442 17.13 52.33 13.45
CA VAL A 442 17.10 53.67 12.85
C VAL A 442 16.00 54.48 13.54
N GLU A 443 16.26 54.92 14.77
CA GLU A 443 15.49 56.02 15.35
C GLU A 443 15.61 57.21 14.40
N GLN A 444 14.46 57.63 13.86
CA GLN A 444 14.32 58.87 13.12
C GLN A 444 14.51 60.02 14.13
N GLY A 445 15.77 60.34 14.44
CA GLY A 445 16.11 61.52 15.22
C GLY A 445 15.43 62.72 14.59
N ASP A 446 14.66 63.45 15.40
CA ASP A 446 13.98 64.69 14.99
C ASP A 446 15.02 65.56 14.27
N PRO A 447 14.83 65.93 12.98
CA PRO A 447 15.86 66.58 12.18
C PRO A 447 16.27 67.95 12.72
N GLU A 448 15.53 68.50 13.68
CA GLU A 448 15.92 69.66 14.47
C GLU A 448 16.28 69.27 15.92
N PRO A 449 17.57 69.37 16.30
CA PRO A 449 17.98 69.27 17.70
C PRO A 449 17.26 70.34 18.54
N GLY A 450 16.47 69.92 19.54
CA GLY A 450 15.90 70.83 20.55
C GLY A 450 14.44 71.26 20.34
N ARG A 451 13.70 70.67 19.40
CA ARG A 451 12.27 70.99 19.17
C ARG A 451 11.40 70.86 20.44
N LEU A 452 11.68 69.87 21.28
CA LEU A 452 11.01 69.67 22.58
C LEU A 452 11.36 70.78 23.59
N ASN A 453 12.62 71.24 23.62
CA ASN A 453 13.04 72.35 24.48
C ASN A 453 12.40 73.69 24.06
N HIS A 454 12.17 73.87 22.75
CA HIS A 454 11.44 75.03 22.21
C HIS A 454 9.92 74.98 22.41
N ALA A 455 9.35 73.79 22.59
CA ALA A 455 7.94 73.62 22.93
C ALA A 455 7.69 73.98 24.41
N ASP A 456 8.59 73.59 25.31
CA ASP A 456 8.50 73.91 26.75
C ASP A 456 8.81 75.38 27.07
N SER A 457 9.62 76.07 26.27
CA SER A 457 9.89 77.50 26.46
C SER A 457 8.70 78.41 26.16
N ARG A 458 7.66 77.92 25.47
CA ARG A 458 6.42 78.68 25.18
C ARG A 458 5.32 78.50 26.24
N ARG A 459 5.57 77.72 27.29
CA ARG A 459 4.62 77.45 28.38
C ARG A 459 4.88 78.23 29.67
N LYS A 460 5.73 79.26 29.63
CA LYS A 460 5.90 80.22 30.74
C LYS A 460 5.17 81.52 30.48
#